data_AF-A0A3S1XAP9-F1
#
_entry.id   AF-A0A3S1XAP9-F1
#
_cell.length_a   1.000
_cell.length_b   1.000
_cell.length_c   1.000
_cell.angle_alpha   90.00
_cell.angle_beta   90.00
_cell.angle_gamma   90.00
#
_symmetry.space_group_name_H-M   'P 1'
#
loop_
_entity.id
_entity.type
_entity.pdbx_description
1 polymer ?
#
loop_
_entity_poly.entity_id
_entity_poly.type
_entity_poly.pdbx_seq_one_letter_code
_entity_poly.pdbx_strand_id
1 'polypeptide(L)'
;MSLPLIALFIAAFAFGTTEFVIAGVLPQVAQGLGVSVPSAGYLVSGYAGGIAIGGPLLALATKSLSRKSLLLGLAIAFTIGQAACALAPDFTSMLLLRIAVAVAHGAYFGVAMVVAVGLVREDQRGMAVAV
;
A
#
# COMPACT_ATOMS: atom_id res chain seq x y z
N MET A 1 2.40 15.99 17.76
CA MET A 1 2.05 15.74 16.33
C MET A 1 0.61 16.17 16.09
N SER A 2 0.30 16.75 14.94
CA SER A 2 -1.08 17.11 14.58
C SER A 2 -1.92 15.86 14.28
N LEU A 3 -3.23 15.92 14.48
CA LEU A 3 -4.14 14.80 14.21
C LEU A 3 -4.04 14.27 12.77
N PRO A 4 -3.90 15.11 11.72
CA PRO A 4 -3.71 14.62 10.36
C PRO A 4 -2.40 13.84 10.18
N LEU A 5 -1.30 14.25 10.82
CA LEU A 5 -0.03 13.50 10.75
C LEU A 5 -0.14 12.14 11.45
N ILE A 6 -0.83 12.07 12.60
CA ILE A 6 -1.09 10.80 13.28
C ILE A 6 -1.92 9.87 12.38
N ALA A 7 -2.93 10.40 11.68
CA ALA A 7 -3.73 9.61 10.75
C ALA A 7 -2.90 9.08 9.56
N LEU A 8 -2.02 9.91 8.99
CA LEU A 8 -1.12 9.49 7.92
C LEU A 8 -0.14 8.42 8.41
N PHE A 9 0.42 8.58 9.61
CA PHE A 9 1.30 7.60 10.25
C PHE A 9 0.62 6.24 10.43
N ILE A 10 -0.59 6.21 11.03
CA ILE A 10 -1.33 4.96 11.26
C ILE A 10 -1.61 4.24 9.94
N ALA A 11 -1.98 4.98 8.90
CA ALA A 11 -2.19 4.41 7.58
C ALA A 11 -0.88 3.89 6.97
N ALA A 12 0.20 4.67 6.97
CA ALA A 12 1.50 4.23 6.48
C ALA A 12 1.98 2.96 7.19
N PHE A 13 1.78 2.86 8.51
CA PHE A 13 2.05 1.67 9.29
C PHE A 13 1.23 0.46 8.84
N ALA A 14 -0.08 0.62 8.63
CA ALA A 14 -0.96 -0.48 8.19
C ALA A 14 -0.60 -0.99 6.79
N PHE A 15 -0.31 -0.07 5.87
CA PHE A 15 0.10 -0.37 4.50
C PHE A 15 1.48 -1.06 4.48
N GLY A 16 2.47 -0.52 5.20
CA GLY A 16 3.80 -1.11 5.32
C GLY A 16 3.79 -2.48 5.99
N THR A 17 3.03 -2.65 7.07
CA THR A 17 2.88 -3.96 7.73
C THR A 17 2.36 -5.01 6.76
N THR A 18 1.34 -4.68 5.97
CA THR A 18 0.78 -5.59 4.95
C THR A 18 1.81 -5.97 3.88
N GLU A 19 2.61 -5.02 3.43
CA GLU A 19 3.63 -5.24 2.41
C GLU A 19 4.72 -6.17 2.91
N PHE A 20 5.23 -5.95 4.14
CA PHE A 20 6.41 -6.64 4.64
C PHE A 20 6.12 -7.91 5.45
N VAL A 21 4.95 -8.03 6.08
CA VAL A 21 4.63 -9.21 6.92
C VAL A 21 4.69 -10.51 6.13
N ILE A 22 4.35 -10.47 4.84
CA ILE A 22 4.36 -11.65 3.96
C ILE A 22 5.75 -12.30 3.88
N ALA A 23 6.84 -11.53 3.99
CA ALA A 23 8.19 -12.09 3.97
C ALA A 23 8.46 -12.98 5.20
N GLY A 24 7.88 -12.63 6.35
CA GLY A 24 8.00 -13.42 7.58
C GLY A 24 7.11 -14.66 7.61
N VAL A 25 6.04 -14.69 6.80
CA VAL A 25 5.08 -15.81 6.75
C VAL A 25 5.01 -16.49 5.38
N LEU A 26 6.03 -16.28 4.52
CA LEU A 26 6.00 -16.74 3.13
C LEU A 26 5.86 -18.27 3.01
N PRO A 27 6.52 -19.11 3.84
CA PRO A 27 6.30 -20.55 3.81
C PRO A 27 4.87 -20.97 4.12
N GLN A 28 4.21 -20.32 5.09
CA GLN A 28 2.82 -20.58 5.46
C GLN A 28 1.85 -20.15 4.34
N VAL A 29 2.12 -19.01 3.69
CA VAL A 29 1.36 -18.56 2.52
C VAL A 29 1.51 -19.55 1.35
N ALA A 30 2.73 -20.02 1.08
CA ALA A 30 2.99 -21.02 0.04
C ALA A 30 2.21 -22.32 0.31
N GLN A 31 2.23 -22.80 1.56
CA GLN A 31 1.47 -23.96 1.98
C GLN A 31 -0.04 -23.75 1.82
N GLY A 32 -0.58 -22.60 2.26
CA GLY A 32 -2.00 -22.28 2.17
C GLY A 32 -2.52 -22.18 0.74
N LEU A 33 -1.67 -21.80 -0.21
CA LEU A 33 -1.99 -21.71 -1.63
C LEU A 33 -1.62 -22.97 -2.43
N GLY A 34 -1.00 -23.97 -1.79
CA GLY A 34 -0.57 -25.20 -2.45
C GLY A 34 0.55 -25.01 -3.47
N VAL A 35 1.42 -24.00 -3.31
CA VAL A 35 2.53 -23.69 -4.22
C VAL A 35 3.89 -23.80 -3.55
N SER A 36 4.96 -23.81 -4.33
CA SER A 36 6.33 -23.78 -3.81
C SER A 36 6.67 -22.41 -3.19
N VAL A 37 7.60 -22.36 -2.23
CA VAL A 37 8.09 -21.09 -1.66
C VAL A 37 8.67 -20.15 -2.72
N PRO A 38 9.49 -20.62 -3.70
CA PRO A 38 9.92 -19.77 -4.81
C PRO A 38 8.75 -19.16 -5.59
N SER A 39 7.69 -19.93 -5.86
CA SER A 39 6.49 -19.44 -6.54
C SER A 39 5.76 -18.37 -5.71
N ALA A 40 5.61 -18.59 -4.39
CA ALA A 40 5.03 -17.60 -3.49
C ALA A 40 5.82 -16.28 -3.47
N GLY A 41 7.13 -16.31 -3.75
CA GLY A 41 7.96 -15.12 -3.90
C GLY A 41 7.45 -14.13 -4.96
N TYR A 42 6.77 -14.60 -6.01
CA TYR A 42 6.15 -13.72 -6.99
C TYR A 42 5.03 -12.84 -6.41
N LEU A 43 4.42 -13.21 -5.29
CA LEU A 43 3.46 -12.35 -4.58
C LEU A 43 4.13 -11.07 -4.05
N VAL A 44 5.43 -11.13 -3.75
CA VAL A 44 6.23 -9.97 -3.33
C VAL A 44 6.66 -9.17 -4.56
N SER A 45 7.22 -9.82 -5.58
CA SER A 45 7.66 -9.16 -6.81
C SER A 45 6.52 -8.48 -7.57
N GLY A 46 5.36 -9.13 -7.66
CA GLY A 46 4.17 -8.56 -8.28
C GLY A 46 3.66 -7.34 -7.51
N TYR A 47 3.65 -7.41 -6.18
CA TYR A 47 3.28 -6.27 -5.33
C TYR A 47 4.23 -5.09 -5.54
N ALA A 48 5.54 -5.33 -5.54
CA ALA A 48 6.55 -4.30 -5.82
C ALA A 48 6.36 -3.68 -7.23
N GLY A 49 6.08 -4.50 -8.24
CA GLY A 49 5.76 -4.02 -9.59
C GLY A 49 4.49 -3.15 -9.63
N GLY A 50 3.46 -3.53 -8.89
CA GLY A 50 2.22 -2.76 -8.74
C GLY A 50 2.44 -1.38 -8.11
N ILE A 51 3.28 -1.29 -7.07
CA ILE A 51 3.70 -0.01 -6.47
C ILE A 51 4.48 0.82 -7.49
N ALA A 52 5.54 0.23 -8.07
CA ALA A 52 6.51 0.94 -8.90
C ALA A 52 5.88 1.53 -10.17
N ILE A 53 4.95 0.82 -10.79
CA ILE A 53 4.32 1.23 -12.04
C ILE A 53 2.95 1.85 -11.77
N GLY A 54 2.10 1.13 -11.04
CA GLY A 54 0.71 1.53 -10.84
C GLY A 54 0.55 2.74 -9.93
N GLY A 55 1.36 2.87 -8.88
CA GLY A 55 1.32 4.00 -7.95
C GLY A 55 1.46 5.35 -8.65
N PRO A 56 2.55 5.61 -9.39
CA PRO A 56 2.72 6.84 -10.16
C PRO A 56 1.61 7.09 -11.19
N LEU A 57 1.19 6.05 -11.92
CA LEU A 57 0.12 6.17 -12.92
C LEU A 57 -1.21 6.58 -12.28
N LEU A 58 -1.59 5.96 -11.17
CA LEU A 58 -2.81 6.30 -10.46
C LEU A 58 -2.73 7.69 -9.84
N ALA A 59 -1.58 8.09 -9.30
CA ALA A 59 -1.37 9.44 -8.78
C ALA A 59 -1.52 10.52 -9.87
N LEU A 60 -1.03 10.26 -11.10
CA LEU A 60 -1.21 11.14 -12.25
C LEU A 60 -2.68 11.19 -12.71
N ALA A 61 -3.33 10.03 -12.79
CA ALA A 61 -4.73 9.92 -13.20
C ALA A 61 -5.69 10.62 -12.24
N THR A 62 -5.33 10.70 -10.95
CA THR A 62 -6.17 11.28 -9.88
C THR A 62 -5.79 12.71 -9.50
N LYS A 63 -4.98 13.41 -10.32
CA LYS A 63 -4.48 14.76 -10.02
C LYS A 63 -5.56 15.82 -9.79
N SER A 64 -6.76 15.64 -10.34
CA SER A 64 -7.90 16.57 -10.21
C SER A 64 -8.70 16.37 -8.92
N LEU A 65 -8.48 15.28 -8.18
CA LEU A 65 -9.19 15.00 -6.95
C LEU A 65 -8.59 15.78 -5.77
N SER A 66 -9.43 16.12 -4.79
CA SER A 66 -8.95 16.66 -3.53
C SER A 66 -8.06 15.62 -2.82
N ARG A 67 -6.95 16.07 -2.21
CA ARG A 67 -5.99 15.18 -1.55
C ARG A 67 -6.64 14.34 -0.45
N LYS A 68 -7.54 14.94 0.32
CA LYS A 68 -8.29 14.26 1.39
C LYS A 68 -9.20 13.15 0.82
N SER A 69 -9.98 13.47 -0.22
CA SER A 69 -10.88 12.48 -0.85
C SER A 69 -10.09 11.33 -1.46
N LEU A 70 -8.95 11.62 -2.10
CA LEU A 70 -8.08 10.61 -2.67
C LEU A 70 -7.48 9.70 -1.59
N LEU A 71 -6.90 10.25 -0.53
CA LEU A 71 -6.32 9.45 0.57
C LEU A 71 -7.36 8.54 1.22
N LEU A 72 -8.56 9.04 1.49
CA LEU A 72 -9.65 8.25 2.05
C LEU A 72 -10.11 7.14 1.09
N GLY A 73 -10.27 7.47 -0.20
CA GLY A 73 -10.66 6.49 -1.22
C GLY A 73 -9.63 5.37 -1.39
N LEU A 74 -8.34 5.74 -1.40
CA LEU A 74 -7.23 4.78 -1.47
C LEU A 74 -7.16 3.89 -0.24
N ALA A 75 -7.35 4.46 0.96
CA ALA A 75 -7.39 3.69 2.21
C ALA A 75 -8.55 2.67 2.20
N ILE A 76 -9.76 3.09 1.80
CA ILE A 76 -10.92 2.20 1.70
C ILE A 76 -10.68 1.10 0.66
N ALA A 77 -10.20 1.47 -0.54
CA ALA A 77 -9.90 0.51 -1.60
C ALA A 77 -8.85 -0.51 -1.16
N PHE A 78 -7.81 -0.06 -0.45
CA PHE A 78 -6.79 -0.93 0.14
C PHE A 78 -7.40 -1.90 1.16
N THR A 79 -8.21 -1.42 2.10
CA THR A 79 -8.87 -2.27 3.10
C THR A 79 -9.77 -3.32 2.46
N ILE A 80 -10.60 -2.94 1.48
CA ILE A 80 -11.46 -3.88 0.75
C ILE A 80 -10.62 -4.90 -0.03
N GLY A 81 -9.58 -4.43 -0.71
CA GLY A 81 -8.69 -5.31 -1.47
C GLY A 81 -7.89 -6.27 -0.60
N GLN A 82 -7.54 -5.88 0.63
CA GLN A 82 -6.95 -6.77 1.62
C GLN A 82 -7.93 -7.85 2.09
N ALA A 83 -9.20 -7.51 2.33
CA ALA A 83 -10.24 -8.50 2.60
C ALA A 83 -10.43 -9.45 1.42
N ALA A 84 -10.38 -8.95 0.18
CA ALA A 84 -10.43 -9.78 -1.01
C ALA A 84 -9.23 -10.73 -1.11
N CYS A 85 -8.01 -10.26 -0.81
CA CYS A 85 -6.81 -11.11 -0.77
C CYS A 85 -6.95 -12.24 0.25
N ALA A 86 -7.56 -11.97 1.42
CA ALA A 86 -7.79 -12.98 2.44
C ALA A 86 -8.79 -14.07 2.02
N LEU A 87 -9.65 -13.77 1.03
CA LEU A 87 -10.64 -14.69 0.47
C LEU A 87 -10.18 -15.31 -0.87
N ALA A 88 -8.95 -15.06 -1.29
CA ALA A 88 -8.44 -15.55 -2.57
C ALA A 88 -8.36 -17.10 -2.56
N PRO A 89 -8.97 -17.80 -3.53
CA PRO A 89 -9.02 -19.27 -3.55
C PRO A 89 -7.73 -19.92 -4.04
N ASP A 90 -6.89 -19.18 -4.77
CA ASP A 90 -5.70 -19.73 -5.42
C ASP A 90 -4.60 -18.68 -5.57
N PHE A 91 -3.41 -19.14 -5.98
CA PHE A 91 -2.24 -18.30 -6.17
C PHE A 91 -2.45 -17.18 -7.20
N THR A 92 -3.11 -17.47 -8.32
CA THR A 92 -3.27 -16.51 -9.42
C THR A 92 -4.19 -15.37 -9.01
N SER A 93 -5.34 -15.69 -8.42
CA SER A 93 -6.27 -14.70 -7.87
C SER A 93 -5.61 -13.86 -6.77
N MET A 94 -4.87 -14.48 -5.85
CA MET A 94 -4.12 -13.75 -4.82
C MET A 94 -3.07 -12.82 -5.43
N LEU A 95 -2.32 -13.26 -6.43
CA LEU A 95 -1.32 -12.44 -7.12
C LEU A 95 -1.94 -11.22 -7.80
N LEU A 96 -3.03 -11.41 -8.56
CA LEU A 96 -3.71 -10.33 -9.26
C LEU A 96 -4.30 -9.31 -8.27
N LEU A 97 -4.94 -9.77 -7.19
CA LEU A 97 -5.46 -8.90 -6.14
C LEU A 97 -4.34 -8.12 -5.46
N ARG A 98 -3.21 -8.77 -5.14
CA ARG A 98 -2.03 -8.11 -4.56
C ARG A 98 -1.49 -7.02 -5.47
N ILE A 99 -1.37 -7.29 -6.78
CA ILE A 99 -0.94 -6.28 -7.76
C ILE A 99 -1.92 -5.11 -7.79
N ALA A 100 -3.22 -5.37 -7.82
CA ALA A 100 -4.25 -4.32 -7.84
C ALA A 100 -4.21 -3.44 -6.58
N VAL A 101 -4.07 -4.06 -5.39
CA VAL A 101 -3.98 -3.34 -4.11
C VAL A 101 -2.67 -2.55 -4.00
N ALA A 102 -1.57 -3.07 -4.53
CA ALA A 102 -0.28 -2.40 -4.56
C ALA A 102 -0.33 -1.06 -5.32
N VAL A 103 -1.17 -0.93 -6.35
CA VAL A 103 -1.40 0.35 -7.05
C VAL A 103 -1.92 1.41 -6.07
N ALA A 104 -2.93 1.05 -5.27
CA ALA A 104 -3.50 1.96 -4.28
C ALA A 104 -2.48 2.31 -3.19
N HIS A 105 -1.67 1.34 -2.76
CA HIS A 105 -0.56 1.55 -1.84
C HIS A 105 0.42 2.60 -2.38
N GLY A 106 1.00 2.37 -3.57
CA GLY A 106 2.00 3.27 -4.14
C GLY A 106 1.48 4.70 -4.31
N ALA A 107 0.23 4.85 -4.77
CA ALA A 107 -0.41 6.15 -4.90
C ALA A 107 -0.63 6.83 -3.53
N TYR A 108 -1.05 6.07 -2.52
CA TYR A 108 -1.29 6.59 -1.17
C TYR A 108 -0.01 7.20 -0.61
N PHE A 109 1.12 6.48 -0.67
CA PHE A 109 2.39 6.95 -0.12
C PHE A 109 2.86 8.24 -0.80
N GLY A 110 2.83 8.31 -2.13
CA GLY A 110 3.23 9.53 -2.85
C GLY A 110 2.38 10.75 -2.46
N VAL A 111 1.06 10.58 -2.35
CA VAL A 111 0.15 11.66 -1.97
C VAL A 111 0.28 12.03 -0.49
N ALA A 112 0.41 11.02 0.40
CA ALA A 112 0.54 11.20 1.84
C ALA A 112 1.80 12.02 2.18
N MET A 113 2.92 11.75 1.52
CA MET A 113 4.16 12.51 1.73
C MET A 113 4.01 13.99 1.38
N VAL A 114 3.35 14.30 0.26
CA VAL A 114 3.07 15.70 -0.13
C VAL A 114 2.17 16.39 0.88
N VAL A 115 1.14 15.69 1.39
CA VAL A 115 0.25 16.22 2.43
C VAL A 115 0.99 16.42 3.75
N ALA A 116 1.78 15.45 4.20
CA ALA A 116 2.55 15.53 5.44
C ALA A 116 3.51 16.74 5.45
N VAL A 117 4.25 16.94 4.35
CA VAL A 117 5.17 18.07 4.16
C VAL A 117 4.43 19.41 4.13
N GLY A 118 3.19 19.45 3.64
CA GLY A 118 2.34 20.64 3.62
C GLY A 118 1.66 20.96 4.97
N LEU A 119 1.66 20.02 5.92
CA LEU A 119 1.05 20.19 7.25
C LEU A 119 2.01 20.77 8.30
N VAL A 120 3.28 20.93 7.96
CA VAL A 120 4.34 21.39 8.88
C VAL A 120 5.09 22.59 8.32
N ARG A 121 5.81 23.28 9.21
CA ARG A 121 6.75 24.36 8.84
C ARG A 121 7.94 23.77 8.06
N GLU A 122 8.59 24.60 7.25
CA GLU A 122 9.67 24.17 6.35
C GLU A 122 10.83 23.48 7.07
N ASP A 123 11.21 24.00 8.25
CA ASP A 123 12.23 23.45 9.16
C ASP A 123 11.86 22.09 9.77
N GLN A 124 10.60 21.67 9.65
CA GLN A 124 10.06 20.44 10.22
C GLN A 124 9.71 19.39 9.15
N ARG A 125 9.94 19.66 7.87
CA ARG A 125 9.57 18.75 6.78
C ARG A 125 10.29 17.40 6.87
N GLY A 126 11.58 17.40 7.26
CA GLY A 126 12.33 16.16 7.49
C GLY A 126 11.70 15.30 8.59
N MET A 127 11.26 15.92 9.69
CA MET A 127 10.55 15.23 10.77
C MET A 127 9.21 14.66 10.26
N ALA A 128 8.45 15.42 9.46
CA ALA A 128 7.16 14.94 8.96
C ALA A 128 7.25 13.76 7.99
N VAL A 129 8.39 13.59 7.30
CA VAL A 129 8.67 12.43 6.43
C VAL A 129 9.21 11.24 7.23
N ALA A 130 9.92 11.50 8.33
CA ALA A 130 10.52 10.47 9.17
C ALA A 130 9.52 9.76 10.08
N VAL A 131 8.36 10.38 10.31
CA VAL A 131 7.27 9.82 11.12
C VAL A 131 6.35 9.01 10.24
#